data_AF-A0A7J9SE83-F1
#
_entry.id   AF-A0A7J9SE83-F1
#
_cell.length_a   1.000
_cell.length_b   1.000
_cell.length_c   1.000
_cell.angle_alpha   90.00
_cell.angle_beta   90.00
_cell.angle_gamma   90.00
#
_symmetry.space_group_name_H-M   'P 1'
#
loop_
_entity.id
_entity.type
_entity.pdbx_description
1 polymer ?
#
loop_
_entity_poly.entity_id
_entity_poly.type
_entity_poly.pdbx_seq_one_letter_code
_entity_poly.pdbx_strand_id
1 'polypeptide(L)' 'MTPIVDKLTEFRGTRLAQGISATIFLGLGLYNLSFESGDFAFVIGVLFSVYGLLGVYKLLVGESIAQSVSS' A
#
# COMPACT_ATOMS: atom_id res chain seq x y z
N MET A 1 18.22 25.31 0.81
CA MET A 1 16.85 25.29 1.34
C MET A 1 16.08 24.24 0.55
N THR A 2 16.14 22.97 0.96
CA THR A 2 15.28 21.84 0.52
C THR A 2 15.45 20.53 1.36
N PRO A 3 15.85 20.55 2.66
CA PRO A 3 16.14 19.29 3.37
C PRO A 3 14.92 18.39 3.61
N ILE A 4 13.70 18.93 3.51
CA ILE A 4 12.46 18.20 3.77
C ILE A 4 12.07 17.31 2.58
N VAL A 5 12.31 17.78 1.35
CA VAL A 5 11.96 17.04 0.14
C VAL A 5 12.87 15.81 -0.03
N ASP A 6 14.15 15.95 0.31
CA ASP A 6 15.10 14.83 0.28
C ASP A 6 14.75 13.75 1.31
N LYS A 7 14.41 14.15 2.55
CA LYS A 7 13.94 13.22 3.59
C LYS A 7 12.64 12.51 3.22
N LEU A 8 11.69 13.20 2.58
CA LEU A 8 10.45 12.59 2.11
C LEU A 8 10.70 11.61 0.96
N THR A 9 11.65 11.92 0.09
CA THR A 9 12.04 11.05 -1.03
C THR A 9 12.71 9.77 -0.52
N GLU A 10 13.58 9.90 0.48
CA GLU A 10 14.20 8.78 1.19
C GLU A 10 13.15 7.93 1.91
N PHE A 11 12.21 8.57 2.61
CA PHE A 11 11.11 7.88 3.32
C PHE A 11 10.20 7.11 2.35
N ARG A 12 9.88 7.67 1.18
CA ARG A 12 8.99 7.06 0.18
C ARG A 12 9.51 5.73 -0.36
N GLY A 13 10.82 5.51 -0.33
CA GLY A 13 11.46 4.24 -0.69
C GLY A 13 11.42 3.18 0.41
N THR A 14 11.11 3.55 1.65
CA THR A 14 11.16 2.64 2.79
C THR A 14 10.00 1.66 2.81
N ARG A 15 10.25 0.47 3.38
CA ARG A 15 9.22 -0.54 3.66
C ARG A 15 8.04 0.02 4.47
N LEU A 16 8.33 0.92 5.41
CA LEU A 16 7.32 1.52 6.27
C LEU A 16 6.37 2.43 5.49
N ALA A 17 6.90 3.26 4.58
CA ALA A 17 6.07 4.06 3.69
C ALA A 17 5.24 3.20 2.72
N GLN A 18 5.80 2.08 2.24
CA GLN A 18 5.06 1.12 1.42
C GLN A 18 3.94 0.41 2.20
N GLY A 19 4.14 0.12 3.49
CA GLY A 19 3.11 -0.44 4.37
C GLY A 19 1.99 0.52 4.70
N ILE A 20 2.35 1.78 4.99
CA ILE A 20 1.35 2.84 5.20
C ILE A 20 0.54 3.06 3.93
N SER A 21 1.19 3.16 2.76
CA SER A 21 0.48 3.36 1.51
C SER A 21 -0.42 2.17 1.17
N ALA A 22 0.07 0.93 1.31
CA ALA A 22 -0.73 -0.27 1.08
C ALA A 22 -1.97 -0.32 1.99
N THR A 23 -1.81 0.02 3.27
CA THR A 23 -2.93 0.08 4.23
C THR A 23 -3.95 1.16 3.85
N ILE A 24 -3.50 2.35 3.45
CA ILE A 24 -4.38 3.44 3.01
C ILE A 24 -5.15 3.05 1.75
N PHE A 25 -4.47 2.49 0.74
CA PHE A 25 -5.11 2.03 -0.50
C PHE A 25 -6.13 0.93 -0.23
N LEU A 26 -5.79 -0.04 0.63
CA LEU A 26 -6.71 -1.12 1.00
C LEU A 26 -7.94 -0.57 1.75
N GLY A 27 -7.72 0.32 2.72
CA GLY A 27 -8.79 0.94 3.51
C GLY A 27 -9.75 1.77 2.65
N LEU A 28 -9.22 2.59 1.73
CA LEU A 28 -10.02 3.37 0.78
C LEU A 28 -10.80 2.47 -0.18
N GLY A 29 -10.18 1.40 -0.66
CA GLY A 29 -10.84 0.43 -1.53
C GLY A 29 -12.02 -0.25 -0.84
N LEU A 30 -11.81 -0.73 0.39
CA LEU A 30 -12.85 -1.36 1.21
C LEU A 30 -13.95 -0.37 1.61
N TYR A 31 -13.60 0.89 1.92
CA TYR A 31 -14.57 1.93 2.21
C TYR A 31 -15.49 2.19 1.02
N ASN A 32 -14.91 2.39 -0.17
CA ASN A 32 -15.68 2.61 -1.40
C ASN A 32 -16.54 1.39 -1.76
N LEU A 33 -16.07 0.17 -1.51
CA LEU A 33 -16.88 -1.03 -1.74
C LEU A 33 -18.03 -1.20 -0.74
N SER A 34 -17.84 -0.74 0.50
CA SER A 34 -18.78 -1.01 1.60
C SER A 34 -19.80 0.09 1.83
N PHE A 35 -19.44 1.35 1.55
CA PHE A 35 -20.23 2.53 1.93
C PHE A 35 -20.68 3.39 0.74
N GLU A 36 -19.99 3.32 -0.40
CA GLU A 36 -20.37 4.08 -1.60
C GLU A 36 -21.16 3.19 -2.55
N SER A 37 -22.29 3.70 -3.03
CA SER A 37 -23.15 3.01 -3.98
C SER A 37 -23.01 3.61 -5.37
N GLY A 38 -22.44 2.85 -6.31
CA GLY A 38 -22.35 3.22 -7.72
C GLY A 38 -21.29 2.42 -8.47
N ASP A 39 -21.51 2.18 -9.76
CA ASP A 39 -20.60 1.37 -10.59
C ASP A 39 -19.18 1.94 -10.63
N PHE A 40 -19.05 3.28 -10.64
CA PHE A 40 -17.75 3.95 -10.56
C PHE A 40 -17.06 3.75 -9.20
N ALA A 41 -17.81 3.85 -8.10
CA ALA A 41 -17.26 3.61 -6.76
C ALA A 41 -16.85 2.15 -6.59
N PHE A 42 -17.59 1.22 -7.18
CA PHE A 42 -17.25 -0.19 -7.22
C PHE A 42 -15.94 -0.43 -7.98
N VAL A 43 -15.80 0.12 -9.18
CA VAL A 43 -14.56 -0.02 -9.98
C VAL A 43 -13.36 0.59 -9.26
N ILE A 44 -13.50 1.79 -8.70
CA ILE A 44 -12.44 2.43 -7.92
C ILE A 44 -12.11 1.60 -6.68
N GLY A 45 -13.14 1.14 -5.96
CA GLY A 45 -13.01 0.30 -4.78
C GLY A 45 -12.21 -0.98 -5.05
N VAL A 46 -12.58 -1.72 -6.11
CA VAL A 46 -11.87 -2.92 -6.55
C VAL A 46 -10.41 -2.61 -6.89
N LEU A 47 -10.15 -1.56 -7.69
CA LEU A 47 -8.78 -1.21 -8.09
C LEU A 47 -7.93 -0.87 -6.85
N PHE A 48 -8.43 -0.01 -5.97
CA PHE A 48 -7.72 0.39 -4.75
C PHE A 48 -7.49 -0.81 -3.81
N SER A 49 -8.48 -1.69 -3.65
CA SER A 49 -8.33 -2.92 -2.87
C SER A 49 -7.28 -3.86 -3.47
N VAL A 50 -7.26 -4.06 -4.79
CA VAL A 50 -6.26 -4.89 -5.48
C VAL A 50 -4.85 -4.31 -5.31
N TYR A 51 -4.68 -3.00 -5.50
CA TYR A 51 -3.39 -2.33 -5.29
C TYR A 51 -2.93 -2.42 -3.83
N GLY A 52 -3.83 -2.20 -2.88
CA GLY A 52 -3.56 -2.38 -1.45
C GLY A 52 -3.13 -3.80 -1.11
N LEU A 53 -3.84 -4.80 -1.63
CA LEU A 53 -3.53 -6.23 -1.42
C LEU A 53 -2.17 -6.60 -2.02
N LEU A 54 -1.86 -6.14 -3.23
CA LEU A 54 -0.53 -6.35 -3.83
C LEU A 54 0.58 -5.69 -3.02
N GLY A 55 0.33 -4.49 -2.48
CA GLY A 55 1.26 -3.82 -1.57
C GLY A 55 1.50 -4.61 -0.29
N VAL A 56 0.45 -5.09 0.37
CA VAL A 56 0.53 -5.94 1.56
C VAL A 56 1.22 -7.27 1.25
N TYR A 57 0.85 -7.91 0.14
CA TYR A 57 1.46 -9.16 -0.32
C TYR A 57 2.96 -9.00 -0.56
N LYS A 58 3.38 -7.92 -1.23
CA LYS A 58 4.80 -7.62 -1.46
C LYS A 58 5.56 -7.44 -0.14
N LEU A 59 4.93 -6.85 0.86
CA LEU A 59 5.54 -6.68 2.19
C LEU A 59 5.69 -8.03 2.89
N LEU A 60 4.64 -8.85 2.92
CA LEU A 60 4.64 -10.16 3.60
C LEU A 60 5.53 -11.20 2.90
N VAL A 61 5.39 -11.35 1.58
CA VAL A 61 6.13 -12.35 0.81
C VAL A 61 7.56 -11.90 0.52
N GLY A 62 7.78 -10.59 0.35
CA GLY A 62 9.13 -10.01 0.31
C GLY A 62 9.89 -10.13 1.64
N GLU A 63 9.20 -10.41 2.74
CA GLU A 63 9.81 -10.74 4.04
C GLU A 63 10.31 -12.20 4.09
N SER A 64 9.50 -13.14 3.57
CA SER A 64 9.77 -14.58 3.66
C SER A 64 11.09 -15.01 3.01
N ILE A 65 11.50 -14.39 1.90
CA ILE A 65 12.75 -14.78 1.22
C ILE A 65 13.98 -14.15 1.90
N ALA A 66 13.88 -12.92 2.39
CA ALA A 66 15.02 -12.23 2.99
C ALA A 66 15.35 -12.74 4.41
N GLN A 67 14.36 -13.22 5.17
CA GLN A 67 14.59 -13.85 6.47
C GLN A 67 14.98 -15.33 6.35
N SER A 68 14.55 -16.05 5.30
CA SER A 68 14.86 -17.49 5.17
C SER A 68 16.26 -17.81 4.64
N VAL A 69 17.00 -16.83 4.10
CA VAL A 69 18.39 -17.03 3.63
C VAL A 69 19.42 -16.72 4.74
N SER A 70 18.97 -16.21 5.89
CA SER A 70 19.83 -15.88 7.04
C SER A 70 19.68 -16.82 8.23
N SER A 71 18.98 -17.96 8.09
CA SER A 71 18.96 -19.02 9.10
C SER A 71 19.77 -20.22 8.68
#